data_AF-A0A368F083-F1
#
_entry.id   AF-A0A368F083-F1
#
_cell.length_a   1.000
_cell.length_b   1.000
_cell.length_c   1.000
_cell.angle_alpha   90.00
_cell.angle_beta   90.00
_cell.angle_gamma   90.00
#
_symmetry.space_group_name_H-M   'P 1'
#
loop_
_entity.id
_entity.type
_entity.pdbx_description
1 polymer ?
#
loop_
_entity_poly.entity_id
_entity_poly.type
_entity_poly.pdbx_seq_one_letter_code
_entity_poly.pdbx_strand_id
1 'polypeptide(L)'
;MNRPMSLRSISLSTLPILAGIRSGLRLVIEIFAGSSKVWDSVGCKRPLTVSKSLSSELDVGDVPLDGQITMLVSYSRSDPVDPATKKFMFSVVFHTSVAKELMKFSRSDLDISIVEENNIPPDFR
;
A
#
# COMPACT_ATOMS: atom_id res chain seq x y z
N MET A 1 -8.69 -18.61 -14.71
CA MET A 1 -7.28 -19.03 -14.89
C MET A 1 -6.39 -17.95 -14.32
N ASN A 2 -5.37 -18.29 -13.54
CA ASN A 2 -4.42 -17.32 -13.02
C ASN A 2 -3.44 -16.87 -14.12
N ARG A 3 -2.83 -15.70 -13.93
CA ARG A 3 -1.75 -15.21 -14.79
C ARG A 3 -0.59 -14.76 -13.89
N PRO A 4 0.44 -15.59 -13.70
CA PRO A 4 1.60 -15.21 -12.89
C PRO A 4 2.21 -13.90 -13.41
N MET A 5 2.56 -13.01 -12.49
CA MET A 5 3.17 -11.72 -12.80
C MET A 5 4.17 -11.31 -11.72
N SER A 6 4.98 -10.28 -12.00
CA SER A 6 5.91 -9.70 -11.03
C SER A 6 5.50 -8.25 -10.76
N LEU A 7 5.35 -7.90 -9.49
CA LEU A 7 5.16 -6.51 -9.08
C LEU A 7 6.54 -5.85 -8.97
N ARG A 8 6.67 -4.71 -9.66
CA ARG A 8 7.91 -3.92 -9.75
C ARG A 8 7.92 -2.71 -8.85
N SER A 9 6.86 -1.92 -8.92
CA SER A 9 6.73 -0.72 -8.09
C SER A 9 5.28 -0.46 -7.69
N ILE A 10 5.12 0.34 -6.65
CA ILE A 10 3.85 0.87 -6.18
C ILE A 10 3.98 2.39 -6.16
N SER A 11 3.00 3.09 -6.72
CA SER A 11 2.97 4.55 -6.71
C SER A 11 1.70 5.04 -6.03
N LEU A 12 1.85 6.02 -5.14
CA LEU A 12 0.75 6.70 -4.47
C LEU A 12 0.71 8.15 -4.97
N SER A 13 -0.44 8.55 -5.50
CA SER A 13 -0.64 9.84 -6.20
C SER A 13 -0.73 11.08 -5.33
N THR A 14 -1.05 10.91 -4.05
CA THR A 14 -0.94 11.87 -2.95
C THR A 14 -0.82 11.02 -1.70
N LEU A 15 -0.01 11.39 -0.71
CA LEU A 15 -0.05 10.65 0.55
C LEU A 15 -1.29 11.08 1.34
N PRO A 16 -2.05 10.16 1.96
CA PRO A 16 -3.20 10.52 2.77
C PRO A 16 -2.82 11.59 3.79
N ILE A 17 -3.70 12.57 4.00
CA ILE A 17 -3.48 13.88 4.66
C ILE A 17 -2.86 13.77 6.07
N LEU A 18 -2.87 12.59 6.68
CA LEU A 18 -2.05 12.23 7.85
C LEU A 18 -0.59 12.70 7.73
N ALA A 19 -0.10 12.70 6.50
CA ALA A 19 1.22 13.10 6.07
C ALA A 19 1.56 14.59 6.30
N GLY A 20 0.59 15.49 6.14
CA GLY A 20 0.85 16.92 6.04
C GLY A 20 1.25 17.60 7.34
N ILE A 21 0.93 16.99 8.50
CA ILE A 21 0.98 17.70 9.80
C ILE A 21 1.78 16.94 10.88
N ARG A 22 2.05 15.63 10.72
CA ARG A 22 2.64 14.81 11.80
C ARG A 22 3.92 14.11 11.36
N SER A 23 5.04 14.80 11.49
CA SER A 23 6.38 14.23 11.36
C SER A 23 6.50 12.92 12.15
N GLY A 24 6.92 11.83 11.50
CA GLY A 24 7.19 10.54 12.16
C GLY A 24 6.26 9.38 11.78
N LEU A 25 5.24 9.60 10.96
CA LEU A 25 4.43 8.50 10.42
C LEU A 25 5.19 7.72 9.35
N ARG A 26 5.24 6.40 9.49
CA ARG A 26 5.82 5.46 8.53
C ARG A 26 4.71 4.64 7.91
N LEU A 27 4.61 4.67 6.59
CA LEU A 27 3.71 3.78 5.87
C LEU A 27 4.25 2.36 5.87
N VAL A 28 3.35 1.41 6.07
CA VAL A 28 3.59 -0.01 6.01
C VAL A 28 2.66 -0.60 4.97
N ILE A 29 3.24 -1.18 3.92
CA ILE A 29 2.52 -1.91 2.87
C ILE A 29 2.80 -3.38 3.07
N GLU A 30 1.77 -4.21 3.09
CA GLU A 30 1.88 -5.67 3.18
C GLU A 30 1.10 -6.28 2.01
N ILE A 31 1.74 -7.21 1.29
CA ILE A 31 1.18 -7.86 0.10
C ILE A 31 1.01 -9.33 0.39
N PHE A 32 -0.19 -9.84 0.13
CA PHE A 32 -0.57 -11.23 0.31
C PHE A 32 -1.00 -11.85 -1.02
N ALA A 33 -0.58 -13.08 -1.27
CA ALA A 33 -1.13 -13.95 -2.31
C ALA A 33 -1.93 -15.06 -1.61
N GLY A 34 -3.25 -15.04 -1.76
CA GLY A 34 -4.16 -15.82 -0.91
C GLY A 34 -4.00 -15.41 0.56
N SER A 35 -3.65 -16.37 1.43
CA SER A 35 -3.41 -16.15 2.86
C SER A 35 -1.94 -15.89 3.22
N SER A 36 -1.03 -15.98 2.25
CA SER A 36 0.41 -15.92 2.50
C SER A 36 0.95 -14.52 2.22
N LYS A 37 1.63 -13.91 3.22
CA LYS A 37 2.36 -12.67 3.00
C LYS A 37 3.58 -12.94 2.11
N VAL A 38 3.63 -12.27 0.96
CA VAL A 38 4.72 -12.42 -0.02
C VAL A 38 5.72 -11.27 0.02
N TRP A 39 5.33 -10.12 0.57
CA TRP A 39 6.20 -8.95 0.67
C TRP A 39 5.68 -7.94 1.70
N ASP A 40 6.59 -7.17 2.31
CA ASP A 40 6.26 -5.99 3.09
C ASP A 40 7.32 -4.88 2.99
N SER A 41 6.90 -3.65 3.31
CA SER A 41 7.76 -2.47 3.21
C SER A 41 8.65 -2.24 4.44
N VAL A 42 8.56 -3.05 5.50
CA VAL A 42 9.30 -2.83 6.76
C VAL A 42 10.80 -3.07 6.54
N GLY A 43 11.15 -4.03 5.67
CA GLY A 43 12.53 -4.33 5.27
C GLY A 43 13.12 -3.40 4.21
N CYS A 44 12.37 -2.43 3.68
CA CYS A 44 12.86 -1.55 2.62
C CYS A 44 13.94 -0.59 3.13
N LYS A 45 15.08 -0.53 2.42
CA LYS A 45 16.20 0.39 2.72
C LYS A 45 15.79 1.87 2.76
N ARG A 46 14.78 2.22 1.97
CA ARG A 46 14.14 3.54 2.00
C ARG A 46 12.74 3.36 2.58
N PRO A 47 12.49 3.79 3.81
CA PRO A 47 11.14 3.88 4.32
C PRO A 47 10.36 4.78 3.37
N LEU A 48 9.09 4.45 3.11
CA LEU A 48 8.15 5.42 2.55
C LEU A 48 7.93 6.51 3.61
N THR A 49 8.88 7.44 3.66
CA THR A 49 8.75 8.64 4.45
C THR A 49 7.80 9.54 3.72
N VAL A 50 6.82 10.01 4.47
CA VAL A 50 5.94 11.06 4.01
C VAL A 50 6.79 12.27 3.60
N SER A 51 6.86 12.54 2.31
CA SER A 51 7.49 13.73 1.75
C SER A 51 6.41 14.64 1.16
N LYS A 52 6.67 15.96 1.10
CA LYS A 52 5.75 16.94 0.47
C LYS A 52 5.65 16.76 -1.06
N SER A 53 6.34 15.79 -1.64
CA SER A 53 6.23 15.48 -3.07
C SER A 53 4.82 14.98 -3.40
N LEU A 54 4.30 15.48 -4.52
CA LEU A 54 2.95 15.18 -4.97
C LEU A 54 2.72 13.69 -5.17
N SER A 55 3.75 12.90 -5.51
CA SER A 55 3.67 11.45 -5.64
C SER A 55 4.86 10.76 -4.96
N SER A 56 4.64 9.55 -4.48
CA SER A 56 5.70 8.68 -3.93
C SER A 56 5.67 7.33 -4.64
N GLU A 57 6.77 6.99 -5.32
CA GLU A 57 6.96 5.66 -5.91
C GLU A 57 7.91 4.84 -5.04
N LEU A 58 7.49 3.60 -4.75
CA LEU A 58 8.27 2.59 -4.06
C LEU A 58 8.63 1.50 -5.04
N ASP A 59 9.93 1.32 -5.27
CA ASP A 59 10.46 0.13 -5.91
C ASP A 59 10.37 -1.06 -4.94
N VAL A 60 9.61 -2.09 -5.32
CA VAL A 60 9.43 -3.31 -4.53
C VAL A 60 10.32 -4.46 -5.02
N GLY A 61 10.97 -4.29 -6.18
CA GLY A 61 11.84 -5.29 -6.80
C GLY A 61 11.11 -6.24 -7.75
N ASP A 62 11.11 -7.53 -7.42
CA ASP A 62 10.64 -8.62 -8.28
C ASP A 62 9.70 -9.56 -7.50
N VAL A 63 8.57 -9.02 -7.02
CA VAL A 63 7.67 -9.76 -6.13
C VAL A 63 6.72 -10.64 -6.96
N PRO A 64 6.80 -11.98 -6.88
CA PRO A 64 5.93 -12.86 -7.63
C PRO A 64 4.50 -12.79 -7.09
N LEU A 65 3.55 -12.57 -7.99
CA LEU A 65 2.11 -12.55 -7.71
C LEU A 65 1.41 -13.63 -8.52
N ASP A 66 0.58 -14.45 -7.86
CA ASP A 66 -0.30 -15.40 -8.51
C ASP A 66 -1.63 -15.56 -7.76
N GLY A 67 -2.74 -15.65 -8.50
CA GLY A 67 -4.09 -15.80 -7.95
C GLY A 67 -4.66 -14.51 -7.38
N GLN A 68 -5.31 -14.59 -6.21
CA GLN A 68 -5.89 -13.43 -5.52
C GLN A 68 -4.82 -12.71 -4.71
N ILE A 69 -4.68 -11.41 -4.95
CA ILE A 69 -3.72 -10.53 -4.30
C ILE A 69 -4.47 -9.55 -3.41
N THR A 70 -4.02 -9.44 -2.17
CA THR A 70 -4.50 -8.44 -1.20
C THR A 70 -3.33 -7.55 -0.83
N MET A 71 -3.47 -6.24 -1.05
CA MET A 71 -2.53 -5.24 -0.57
C MET A 71 -3.16 -4.49 0.60
N LEU A 72 -2.50 -4.52 1.75
CA LEU A 72 -2.91 -3.79 2.96
C LEU A 72 -1.97 -2.61 3.15
N VAL A 73 -2.54 -1.43 3.40
CA VAL A 73 -1.79 -0.22 3.70
C VAL A 73 -2.16 0.25 5.10
N SER A 74 -1.13 0.41 5.92
CA SER A 74 -1.21 0.85 7.31
C SER A 74 -0.17 1.94 7.57
N TYR A 75 -0.26 2.60 8.72
CA TYR A 75 0.82 3.44 9.24
C TYR A 75 1.21 3.05 10.66
N SER A 76 2.47 3.29 11.02
CA SER A 76 2.95 3.24 12.40
C SER A 76 3.68 4.53 12.76
N ARG A 77 3.57 4.93 14.04
CA ARG A 77 4.31 6.06 14.62
C ARG A 77 5.59 5.64 15.32
N SER A 78 5.66 4.39 15.72
CA SER A 78 6.70 3.83 16.58
C SER A 78 7.42 2.74 15.79
N ASP A 79 7.36 1.51 16.25
CA ASP A 79 7.99 0.37 15.59
C ASP A 79 7.09 -0.22 14.48
N PRO A 80 7.39 -0.04 13.18
CA PRO A 80 6.60 -0.63 12.10
C PRO A 80 6.67 -2.17 12.06
N VAL A 81 7.57 -2.80 12.80
CA VAL A 81 7.66 -4.26 12.95
C VAL A 81 6.54 -4.77 13.86
N ASP A 82 6.23 -4.04 14.94
CA ASP A 82 5.19 -4.42 15.90
C ASP A 82 3.78 -4.22 15.32
N PRO A 83 3.03 -5.32 15.07
CA PRO A 83 1.67 -5.23 14.53
C PRO A 83 0.71 -4.40 15.38
N ALA A 84 0.91 -4.37 16.71
CA ALA A 84 0.03 -3.62 17.61
C ALA A 84 0.12 -2.10 17.41
N THR A 85 1.20 -1.62 16.81
CA THR A 85 1.40 -0.19 16.53
C THR A 85 0.88 0.24 15.16
N LYS A 86 0.57 -0.72 14.29
CA LYS A 86 0.07 -0.47 12.94
C LYS A 86 -1.41 -0.10 13.01
N LYS A 87 -1.75 0.99 12.33
CA LYS A 87 -3.13 1.42 12.12
C LYS A 87 -3.50 1.24 10.67
N PHE A 88 -4.51 0.41 10.43
CA PHE A 88 -5.03 0.12 9.11
C PHE A 88 -5.62 1.38 8.47
N MET A 89 -5.26 1.63 7.20
CA MET A 89 -5.78 2.74 6.41
C MET A 89 -6.76 2.25 5.36
N PHE A 90 -6.30 1.38 4.48
CA PHE A 90 -7.10 0.84 3.40
C PHE A 90 -6.50 -0.45 2.86
N SER A 91 -7.33 -1.20 2.14
CA SER A 91 -6.90 -2.34 1.35
C SER A 91 -7.42 -2.28 -0.07
N VAL A 92 -6.76 -3.02 -0.94
CA VAL A 92 -7.26 -3.33 -2.27
C VAL A 92 -7.03 -4.80 -2.58
N VAL A 93 -8.01 -5.41 -3.24
CA VAL A 93 -7.96 -6.82 -3.65
C VAL A 93 -8.14 -6.89 -5.15
N PHE A 94 -7.27 -7.66 -5.82
CA PHE A 94 -7.42 -7.95 -7.24
C PHE A 94 -6.95 -9.37 -7.53
N HIS A 95 -7.37 -9.92 -8.67
CA HIS A 95 -6.91 -11.22 -9.13
C HIS A 95 -5.94 -11.05 -10.29
N THR A 96 -4.84 -11.82 -10.33
CA THR A 96 -3.82 -11.66 -11.38
C THR A 96 -4.35 -11.93 -12.79
N SER A 97 -5.46 -12.67 -12.92
CA SER A 97 -6.13 -12.92 -14.20
C SER A 97 -6.69 -11.67 -14.88
N VAL A 98 -7.04 -10.63 -14.12
CA VAL A 98 -7.55 -9.36 -14.65
C VAL A 98 -6.49 -8.25 -14.62
N ALA A 99 -5.31 -8.55 -14.07
CA ALA A 99 -4.24 -7.59 -13.94
C ALA A 99 -3.61 -7.27 -15.31
N LYS A 100 -3.36 -5.97 -15.51
CA LYS A 100 -2.62 -5.43 -16.65
C LYS A 100 -1.21 -5.03 -16.20
N GLU A 101 -0.39 -4.58 -17.14
CA GLU A 101 0.96 -4.08 -16.87
C GLU A 101 0.94 -2.93 -15.85
N LEU A 102 -0.07 -2.04 -15.95
CA LEU A 102 -0.32 -0.98 -14.98
C LEU A 102 -1.76 -1.07 -14.48
N MET A 103 -1.89 -1.32 -13.18
CA MET A 103 -3.17 -1.25 -12.47
C MET A 103 -3.27 0.11 -11.78
N LYS A 104 -4.44 0.74 -11.90
CA LYS A 104 -4.75 2.00 -11.22
C LYS A 104 -6.02 1.79 -10.43
N PHE A 105 -5.95 2.05 -9.13
CA PHE A 105 -7.07 1.94 -8.22
C PHE A 105 -7.38 3.34 -7.74
N SER A 106 -8.60 3.81 -8.02
CA SER A 106 -9.11 5.06 -7.47
C SER A 106 -9.54 4.86 -6.02
N ARG A 107 -9.79 5.95 -5.29
CA ARG A 107 -10.33 5.89 -3.92
C ARG A 107 -11.57 5.00 -3.78
N SER A 108 -12.44 4.94 -4.78
CA SER A 108 -13.65 4.09 -4.74
C SER A 108 -13.37 2.59 -4.88
N ASP A 109 -12.17 2.22 -5.33
CA ASP A 109 -11.73 0.82 -5.43
C ASP A 109 -11.08 0.32 -4.13
N LEU A 110 -10.95 1.18 -3.12
CA LEU A 110 -10.28 0.89 -1.86
C LEU A 110 -11.29 0.60 -0.76
N ASP A 111 -11.02 -0.44 0.02
CA ASP A 111 -11.71 -0.69 1.28
C ASP A 111 -11.04 0.15 2.37
N ILE A 112 -11.56 1.36 2.58
CA ILE A 112 -10.99 2.35 3.49
C ILE A 112 -11.52 2.15 4.92
N SER A 113 -10.63 2.22 5.90
CA SER A 113 -10.99 2.28 7.31
C SER A 113 -11.89 3.50 7.59
N ILE A 114 -13.02 3.28 8.27
CA ILE A 114 -13.97 4.35 8.64
C ILE A 114 -13.27 5.52 9.35
N VAL A 115 -12.28 5.21 10.20
CA VAL A 115 -11.53 6.23 10.97
C VAL A 115 -10.60 7.05 10.07
N GLU A 116 -10.18 6.51 8.94
CA GLU A 116 -9.25 7.12 8.00
C GLU A 116 -9.94 7.68 6.75
N GLU A 117 -11.26 7.54 6.63
CA GLU A 117 -12.02 7.94 5.44
C GLU A 117 -11.82 9.41 5.05
N ASN A 118 -11.85 10.30 6.04
CA ASN A 118 -11.62 11.74 5.85
C ASN A 118 -10.14 12.10 5.64
N ASN A 119 -9.23 11.16 5.92
CA ASN A 119 -7.80 11.36 5.76
C ASN A 119 -7.30 10.94 4.37
N ILE A 120 -8.10 10.20 3.60
CA ILE A 120 -7.77 9.79 2.22
C ILE A 120 -8.44 10.75 1.23
N PRO A 121 -7.66 11.58 0.50
CA PRO A 121 -8.17 12.56 -0.44
C PRO A 121 -9.09 11.95 -1.52
N PRO A 122 -10.12 12.66 -1.99
CA PRO A 122 -10.99 12.19 -3.07
C PRO A 122 -10.27 11.81 -4.36
N ASP A 123 -9.14 12.46 -4.66
CA ASP A 123 -8.30 12.23 -5.84
C ASP A 123 -7.19 11.18 -5.64
N PHE A 124 -7.17 10.53 -4.46
CA PHE A 124 -6.22 9.46 -4.14
C PHE A 124 -6.39 8.27 -5.10
N ARG A 125 -5.23 7.78 -5.55
CA ARG A 125 -5.03 6.62 -6.42
C ARG A 125 -3.63 6.04 -6.26
#